data_AF-A0A7V9FJQ1-F1
#
_entry.id   AF-A0A7V9FJQ1-F1
#
_cell.length_a   1.000
_cell.length_b   1.000
_cell.length_c   1.000
_cell.angle_alpha   90.00
_cell.angle_beta   90.00
_cell.angle_gamma   90.00
#
_symmetry.space_group_name_H-M   'P 1'
#
loop_
_entity.id
_entity.type
_entity.pdbx_description
1 polymer ?
#
loop_
_entity_poly.entity_id
_entity_poly.type
_entity_poly.pdbx_seq_one_letter_code
_entity_poly.pdbx_strand_id
1 'polypeptide(L)'
;MQKLAPIAFVADDGDIRINFGIFAGRDATAAEVDELAHTLLEQVRSVTVVAENRFVVDREMEASVHQIRIETGDADPADILPIAERWASACIAERHAEI
;
A
#
# COMPACT_ATOMS: atom_id res chain seq x y z
N MET A 1 -10.29 1.06 -22.14
CA MET A 1 -9.18 0.61 -21.28
C MET A 1 -9.38 1.28 -19.92
N GLN A 2 -9.79 0.53 -18.89
CA GLN A 2 -9.79 1.06 -17.52
C GLN A 2 -8.33 1.38 -17.17
N LYS A 3 -8.07 2.62 -16.76
CA LYS A 3 -6.77 3.02 -16.24
C LYS A 3 -6.62 2.27 -14.91
N LEU A 4 -5.76 1.25 -14.86
CA LEU A 4 -5.47 0.53 -13.62
C LEU A 4 -5.02 1.56 -12.58
N ALA A 5 -5.57 1.45 -11.36
CA ALA A 5 -5.14 2.31 -10.26
C ALA A 5 -3.63 2.10 -10.03
N PRO A 6 -2.86 3.15 -9.70
CA PRO A 6 -1.43 3.01 -9.43
C PRO A 6 -1.19 2.08 -8.24
N ILE A 7 -0.02 1.44 -8.19
CA ILE A 7 0.36 0.56 -7.08
C ILE A 7 0.42 1.31 -5.74
N ALA A 8 0.98 2.52 -5.74
CA ALA A 8 0.99 3.44 -4.62
C ALA A 8 0.70 4.87 -5.09
N PHE A 9 0.05 5.66 -4.25
CA PHE A 9 -0.27 7.06 -4.55
C PHE A 9 -0.51 7.87 -3.27
N VAL A 10 -0.36 9.19 -3.37
CA VAL A 10 -0.80 10.13 -2.33
C VAL A 10 -2.29 10.37 -2.52
N ALA A 11 -3.08 10.12 -1.48
CA ALA A 11 -4.51 10.39 -1.47
C ALA A 11 -4.82 11.84 -1.10
N ASP A 12 -6.09 12.23 -1.22
CA ASP A 12 -6.54 13.60 -0.97
C ASP A 12 -6.33 14.05 0.50
N ASP A 13 -6.22 13.09 1.42
CA ASP A 13 -5.91 13.30 2.84
C ASP A 13 -4.41 13.51 3.10
N GLY A 14 -3.56 13.40 2.08
CA GLY A 14 -2.10 13.48 2.19
C GLY A 14 -1.44 12.15 2.55
N ASP A 15 -2.22 11.15 2.95
CA ASP A 15 -1.70 9.82 3.27
C ASP A 15 -1.31 9.06 2.00
N ILE A 16 -0.42 8.10 2.15
CA ILE A 16 -0.06 7.21 1.05
C ILE A 16 -0.91 5.95 1.11
N ARG A 17 -1.45 5.57 -0.04
CA ARG A 17 -2.24 4.34 -0.23
C ARG A 17 -1.48 3.40 -1.15
N ILE A 18 -1.42 2.12 -0.78
CA ILE A 18 -0.85 1.03 -1.58
C ILE A 18 -1.95 0.04 -1.92
N ASN A 19 -2.25 -0.14 -3.20
CA ASN A 19 -3.26 -1.07 -3.74
C ASN A 19 -2.79 -2.54 -3.70
N PHE A 20 -2.28 -3.01 -2.56
CA PHE A 20 -1.58 -4.28 -2.46
C PHE A 20 -2.40 -5.47 -2.96
N GLY A 21 -3.65 -5.63 -2.50
CA GLY A 21 -4.49 -6.77 -2.88
C GLY A 21 -4.85 -6.84 -4.35
N ILE A 22 -4.97 -5.69 -5.03
CA ILE A 22 -5.25 -5.63 -6.47
C ILE A 22 -4.09 -6.22 -7.27
N PHE A 23 -2.85 -5.99 -6.83
CA PHE A 23 -1.67 -6.44 -7.55
C PHE A 23 -1.09 -7.77 -7.05
N ALA A 24 -1.20 -8.06 -5.75
CA ALA A 24 -0.68 -9.29 -5.14
C ALA A 24 -1.70 -10.44 -5.10
N GLY A 25 -3.00 -10.15 -5.25
CA GLY A 25 -4.08 -11.14 -5.12
C GLY A 25 -4.30 -11.66 -3.69
N ARG A 26 -3.72 -11.00 -2.68
CA ARG A 26 -3.86 -11.31 -1.25
C ARG A 26 -3.66 -10.07 -0.40
N ASP A 27 -3.97 -10.16 0.88
CA ASP A 27 -3.54 -9.21 1.90
C ASP A 27 -2.04 -9.28 2.17
N ALA A 28 -1.46 -8.16 2.62
CA ALA A 28 -0.10 -8.13 3.12
C ALA A 28 -0.03 -8.85 4.47
N THR A 29 0.98 -9.68 4.66
CA THR A 29 1.22 -10.36 5.93
C THR A 29 1.72 -9.38 6.98
N ALA A 30 1.56 -9.73 8.26
CA ALA A 30 2.09 -8.92 9.36
C ALA A 30 3.61 -8.67 9.23
N ALA A 31 4.38 -9.68 8.80
CA ALA A 31 5.83 -9.55 8.63
C ALA A 31 6.20 -8.55 7.51
N GLU A 32 5.47 -8.55 6.40
CA GLU A 32 5.69 -7.59 5.31
C GLU A 32 5.31 -6.17 5.74
N VAL A 33 4.24 -6.00 6.51
CA VAL A 33 3.84 -4.71 7.08
C VAL A 33 4.87 -4.20 8.08
N ASP A 34 5.41 -5.08 8.93
CA ASP A 34 6.49 -4.75 9.86
C ASP A 34 7.76 -4.34 9.10
N GLU A 35 8.13 -5.07 8.04
CA GLU A 35 9.28 -4.74 7.20
C GLU A 35 9.11 -3.35 6.58
N LEU A 36 7.95 -3.05 5.98
CA LEU A 36 7.63 -1.73 5.43
C LEU A 36 7.82 -0.64 6.47
N ALA A 37 7.28 -0.83 7.68
CA ALA A 37 7.41 0.15 8.75
C ALA A 37 8.88 0.41 9.11
N HIS A 38 9.70 -0.64 9.21
CA HIS A 38 11.14 -0.50 9.49
C HIS A 38 11.87 0.22 8.36
N THR A 39 11.59 -0.12 7.09
CA THR A 39 12.19 0.55 5.94
C THR A 39 11.83 2.03 5.90
N LEU A 40 10.59 2.40 6.23
CA LEU A 40 10.16 3.80 6.25
C LEU A 40 10.85 4.60 7.36
N LEU A 41 11.10 3.99 8.52
CA LEU A 41 11.80 4.63 9.64
C LEU A 41 13.27 5.00 9.34
N GLU A 42 13.87 4.45 8.27
CA GLU A 42 15.19 4.91 7.80
C GLU A 42 15.13 6.33 7.20
N GLN A 43 13.96 6.75 6.72
CA GLN A 43 13.75 8.04 6.07
C GLN A 43 12.98 9.04 6.94
N VAL A 44 12.01 8.56 7.74
CA VAL A 44 11.14 9.40 8.56
C VAL A 44 11.26 9.10 10.05
N ARG A 45 10.95 10.08 10.90
CA ARG A 45 11.09 9.95 12.35
C ARG A 45 10.07 8.99 12.97
N SER A 46 8.88 8.91 12.41
CA SER A 46 7.77 8.10 12.89
C SER A 46 6.84 7.79 11.73
N VAL A 47 6.18 6.63 11.77
CA VAL A 47 5.21 6.22 10.77
C VAL A 47 4.09 5.41 11.42
N THR A 48 2.87 5.58 10.94
CA THR A 48 1.76 4.65 11.21
C THR A 48 1.45 3.91 9.92
N VAL A 49 1.50 2.58 9.95
CA VAL A 49 1.14 1.73 8.81
C VAL A 49 -0.11 0.93 9.18
N VAL A 50 -1.14 1.00 8.34
CA VAL A 50 -2.43 0.35 8.54
C VAL A 50 -2.71 -0.58 7.37
N ALA A 51 -2.87 -1.88 7.63
CA ALA A 51 -3.42 -2.82 6.66
C ALA A 51 -4.96 -2.78 6.75
N GLU A 52 -5.60 -2.34 5.67
CA GLU A 52 -7.04 -2.12 5.59
C GLU A 52 -7.68 -3.13 4.63
N ASN A 53 -8.86 -3.64 5.01
CA ASN A 53 -9.78 -4.28 4.08
C ASN A 53 -10.95 -3.32 3.79
N ARG A 54 -11.00 -2.77 2.58
CA ARG A 54 -12.01 -1.78 2.19
C ARG A 54 -13.11 -2.43 1.37
N PHE A 55 -14.34 -2.36 1.86
CA PHE A 55 -15.52 -2.79 1.14
C PHE A 55 -16.09 -1.62 0.34
N VAL A 56 -16.14 -1.77 -0.97
CA VAL A 56 -16.80 -0.87 -1.91
C VAL A 56 -18.11 -1.54 -2.32
N VAL A 57 -19.22 -0.99 -1.86
CA VAL A 57 -20.56 -1.54 -2.09
C VAL A 57 -21.45 -0.46 -2.66
N ASP A 58 -22.04 -0.72 -3.81
CA ASP A 58 -23.15 0.05 -4.36
C ASP A 58 -24.31 -0.91 -4.74
N ARG A 59 -25.31 -0.42 -5.47
CA ARG A 59 -26.48 -1.23 -5.83
C ARG A 59 -26.19 -2.28 -6.92
N GLU A 60 -25.07 -2.17 -7.61
CA GLU A 60 -24.68 -2.97 -8.76
C GLU A 60 -23.42 -3.81 -8.50
N MET A 61 -22.58 -3.38 -7.55
CA MET A 61 -21.26 -3.95 -7.28
C MET A 61 -20.99 -4.07 -5.78
N GLU A 62 -20.39 -5.19 -5.39
CA GLU A 62 -19.74 -5.40 -4.10
C GLU A 62 -18.31 -5.89 -4.36
N ALA A 63 -17.32 -5.17 -3.83
CA ALA A 63 -15.92 -5.53 -3.94
C ALA A 63 -15.17 -5.25 -2.64
N SER A 64 -14.23 -6.11 -2.28
CA SER A 64 -13.28 -5.89 -1.18
C SER A 64 -11.88 -5.65 -1.74
N VAL A 65 -11.23 -4.57 -1.32
CA VAL A 65 -9.87 -4.21 -1.72
C VAL A 65 -8.97 -4.19 -0.48
N HIS A 66 -7.93 -5.04 -0.50
CA HIS A 66 -6.88 -4.99 0.51
C HIS A 66 -5.89 -3.89 0.15
N GLN A 67 -5.75 -2.92 1.04
CA GLN A 67 -4.93 -1.74 0.82
C GLN A 67 -4.07 -1.50 2.06
N ILE A 68 -2.86 -0.97 1.88
CA ILE A 68 -2.08 -0.41 2.99
C ILE A 68 -2.23 1.10 2.96
N ARG A 69 -2.46 1.70 4.14
CA ARG A 69 -2.40 3.13 4.36
C ARG A 69 -1.18 3.46 5.20
N ILE A 70 -0.41 4.46 4.76
CA ILE A 70 0.68 5.04 5.53
C ILE A 70 0.25 6.45 5.91
N GLU A 71 0.11 6.69 7.21
CA GLU A 71 -0.16 8.04 7.71
C GLU A 71 1.15 8.82 7.69
N THR A 72 1.19 9.89 6.89
CA THR A 72 2.43 10.65 6.69
C THR A 72 2.72 11.62 7.84
N GLY A 73 1.68 12.09 8.52
CA GLY A 73 1.82 13.10 9.58
C GLY A 73 2.51 14.35 9.06
N ASP A 74 3.63 14.73 9.68
CA ASP A 74 4.44 15.90 9.29
C ASP A 74 5.49 15.60 8.20
N ALA A 75 5.65 14.34 7.78
CA ALA A 75 6.61 13.96 6.74
C ALA A 75 6.10 14.32 5.34
N ASP A 76 7.01 14.66 4.44
CA ASP A 76 6.67 14.92 3.04
C ASP A 76 6.28 13.59 2.34
N PRO A 77 5.05 13.45 1.79
CA PRO A 77 4.67 12.26 1.05
C PRO A 77 5.61 11.92 -0.11
N ALA A 78 6.32 12.91 -0.67
CA ALA A 78 7.33 12.69 -1.71
C ALA A 78 8.54 11.86 -1.24
N ASP A 79 8.86 11.88 0.05
CA ASP A 79 9.94 11.08 0.63
C ASP A 79 9.53 9.63 0.89
N ILE A 80 8.24 9.40 1.14
CA ILE A 80 7.68 8.09 1.54
C ILE A 80 7.20 7.30 0.32
N LEU A 81 6.54 7.96 -0.63
CA LEU A 81 5.88 7.29 -1.77
C LEU A 81 6.83 6.39 -2.58
N PRO A 82 8.05 6.81 -2.95
CA PRO A 82 8.96 5.95 -3.71
C PRO A 82 9.40 4.70 -2.95
N ILE A 83 9.50 4.77 -1.61
CA ILE A 83 9.85 3.63 -0.76
C ILE A 83 8.69 2.64 -0.73
N ALA A 84 7.48 3.14 -0.49
CA ALA A 84 6.26 2.35 -0.48
C ALA A 84 6.01 1.62 -1.81
N GLU A 85 6.20 2.32 -2.94
CA GLU A 85 6.07 1.75 -4.28
C GLU A 85 7.09 0.63 -4.55
N ARG A 86 8.36 0.84 -4.18
CA ARG A 86 9.41 -0.17 -4.35
C ARG A 86 9.17 -1.41 -3.50
N TRP A 87 8.83 -1.21 -2.22
CA TRP A 87 8.51 -2.31 -1.31
C TRP A 87 7.36 -3.15 -1.87
N ALA A 88 6.25 -2.52 -2.27
CA ALA A 88 5.08 -3.23 -2.78
C ALA A 88 5.44 -4.02 -4.04
N SER A 89 6.19 -3.39 -4.97
CA SER A 89 6.66 -4.03 -6.19
C SER A 89 7.54 -5.26 -5.91
N ALA A 90 8.39 -5.21 -4.87
CA ALA A 90 9.25 -6.33 -4.48
C ALA A 90 8.42 -7.50 -3.96
N CYS A 91 7.50 -7.28 -3.02
CA CYS A 91 6.62 -8.34 -2.49
C CYS A 91 5.81 -9.02 -3.60
N ILE A 92 5.30 -8.25 -4.57
CA ILE A 92 4.54 -8.78 -5.70
C ILE A 92 5.44 -9.58 -6.65
N ALA A 93 6.67 -9.12 -6.90
CA ALA A 93 7.62 -9.81 -7.77
C ALA A 93 8.07 -11.16 -7.19
N GLU A 94 8.35 -11.22 -5.88
CA GLU A 94 8.68 -12.46 -5.19
C GLU A 94 7.56 -13.49 -5.31
N ARG A 95 6.30 -13.06 -5.19
CA ARG A 95 5.14 -13.94 -5.38
C ARG A 95 5.06 -14.52 -6.80
N HIS A 96 5.37 -13.74 -7.83
CA HIS A 96 5.34 -14.22 -9.20
C HIS A 96 6.49 -15.15 -9.55
N ALA A 97 7.58 -15.17 -8.78
CA ALA A 97 8.71 -16.08 -8.99
C ALA A 97 8.45 -17.51 -8.47
N GLU A 98 7.45 -17.70 -7.61
CA GLU A 98 7.10 -19.01 -7.02
C GLU A 98 6.02 -19.79 -7.81
N ILE A 99 5.59 -19.30 -8.98
CA ILE A 99 4.54 -19.91 -9.82
C ILE A 99 5.13 -20.53 -11.10
#